data_AF-A0A962C424-F1
#
_entry.id   AF-A0A962C424-F1
#
_cell.length_a   1.000
_cell.length_b   1.000
_cell.length_c   1.000
_cell.angle_alpha   90.00
_cell.angle_beta   90.00
_cell.angle_gamma   90.00
#
_symmetry.space_group_name_H-M   'P 1'
#
loop_
_entity.id
_entity.type
_entity.pdbx_description
1 polymer ?
#
loop_
_entity_poly.entity_id
_entity_poly.type
_entity_poly.pdbx_seq_one_letter_code
_entity_poly.pdbx_strand_id
1 'polypeptide(L)' 'MSADERIPLRAPMRSDAIKTGPDRAPARAMLHATGLDAEAIARPLVAVVHTWSNISPCNLN' A
#
# COMPACT_ATOMS: atom_id res chain seq x y z
N MET A 1 -10.58 -8.41 -35.82
CA MET A 1 -10.59 -9.08 -34.49
C MET A 1 -9.18 -9.08 -33.94
N SER A 2 -8.81 -8.09 -33.14
CA SER A 2 -7.57 -8.13 -32.35
C SER A 2 -7.98 -8.42 -30.90
N ALA A 3 -7.70 -9.64 -30.44
CA ALA A 3 -8.00 -10.13 -29.10
C ALA A 3 -6.81 -9.94 -28.15
N ASP A 4 -6.00 -8.90 -28.36
CA ASP A 4 -4.75 -8.67 -27.62
C ASP A 4 -4.69 -7.27 -26.98
N GLU A 5 -5.81 -6.83 -26.40
CA GLU A 5 -5.82 -5.70 -25.46
C GLU A 5 -6.50 -6.13 -24.16
N ARG A 6 -5.96 -7.19 -23.54
CA ARG A 6 -6.29 -7.49 -22.15
C ARG A 6 -5.35 -6.68 -21.27
N ILE A 7 -5.88 -5.68 -20.59
CA ILE A 7 -5.25 -5.05 -19.42
C ILE A 7 -4.60 -6.18 -18.60
N PRO A 8 -3.28 -6.13 -18.31
CA PRO A 8 -2.65 -7.17 -17.53
C PRO A 8 -3.40 -7.29 -16.20
N LEU A 9 -3.85 -8.51 -15.87
CA LEU A 9 -4.69 -8.82 -14.70
C LEU A 9 -4.10 -8.31 -13.36
N ARG A 10 -2.83 -7.88 -13.35
CA ARG A 10 -2.28 -7.07 -12.28
C ARG A 10 -1.09 -6.23 -12.78
N ALA A 11 -1.34 -4.96 -13.10
CA ALA A 11 -0.25 -3.99 -13.25
C ALA A 11 0.49 -3.83 -11.91
N PRO A 12 1.82 -3.58 -11.92
CA PRO A 12 2.58 -3.37 -10.68
C PRO A 12 2.00 -2.18 -9.91
N MET A 13 1.79 -2.39 -8.61
CA MET A 13 1.21 -1.37 -7.74
C MET A 13 2.28 -0.38 -7.30
N ARG A 14 1.90 0.88 -7.05
CA ARG A 14 2.83 1.85 -6.43
C ARG A 14 3.41 1.35 -5.10
N SER A 15 2.63 0.59 -4.33
CA SER A 15 3.08 -0.03 -3.08
C SER A 15 4.16 -1.11 -3.27
N ASP A 16 4.26 -1.72 -4.46
CA ASP A 16 5.22 -2.80 -4.72
C ASP A 16 6.66 -2.29 -4.67
N ALA A 17 6.86 -1.00 -4.94
CA ALA A 17 8.16 -0.33 -4.86
C ALA A 17 8.85 -0.48 -3.50
N ILE A 18 8.09 -0.61 -2.41
CA ILE A 18 8.63 -0.69 -1.04
C ILE A 18 8.59 -2.10 -0.43
N LYS A 19 7.90 -3.06 -1.05
CA LYS A 19 7.66 -4.40 -0.45
C LYS A 19 8.10 -5.57 -1.33
N THR A 20 8.38 -5.35 -2.61
CA THR A 20 8.78 -6.40 -3.55
C THR A 20 10.30 -6.49 -3.70
N GLY A 21 10.84 -7.71 -3.74
CA GLY A 21 12.26 -7.98 -3.94
C GLY A 21 13.07 -8.13 -2.65
N PRO A 22 14.27 -8.75 -2.72
CA PRO A 22 15.12 -8.99 -1.55
C PRO A 22 15.61 -7.70 -0.90
N ASP A 23 15.94 -6.68 -1.70
CA ASP A 23 16.41 -5.37 -1.22
C ASP A 23 15.37 -4.61 -0.39
N ARG A 24 14.10 -5.04 -0.46
CA ARG A 24 12.98 -4.49 0.32
C ARG A 24 12.68 -5.29 1.59
N ALA A 25 13.51 -6.27 1.96
CA ALA A 25 13.43 -6.99 3.23
C ALA A 25 13.32 -6.07 4.47
N PRO A 26 14.14 -5.00 4.64
CA PRO A 26 14.02 -4.13 5.82
C PRO A 26 12.69 -3.38 5.86
N ALA A 27 12.18 -2.94 4.70
CA ALA A 27 10.88 -2.29 4.63
C ALA A 27 9.72 -3.26 4.97
N ARG A 28 9.79 -4.51 4.49
CA ARG A 28 8.82 -5.55 4.91
C ARG A 28 8.89 -5.85 6.41
N ALA A 29 10.07 -5.85 7.02
CA ALA A 29 10.22 -6.05 8.46
C ALA A 29 9.47 -4.96 9.26
N MET A 30 9.52 -3.70 8.82
CA MET A 30 8.75 -2.62 9.43
C MET A 30 7.23 -2.80 9.25
N LEU A 31 6.78 -3.25 8.08
CA LEU A 31 5.36 -3.56 7.86
C LEU A 31 4.88 -4.75 8.72
N HIS A 32 5.73 -5.75 8.95
CA HIS A 32 5.44 -6.83 9.88
C HIS A 32 5.35 -6.34 11.32
N ALA A 33 6.19 -5.39 11.73
CA ALA A 33 6.15 -4.80 13.06
C ALA A 33 4.83 -4.05 13.35
N THR A 34 4.13 -3.56 12.31
CA THR A 34 2.79 -2.97 12.46
C THR A 34 1.66 -4.01 12.49
N GLY A 35 1.99 -5.31 12.48
CA GLY A 35 1.01 -6.40 12.53
C GLY A 35 0.49 -6.88 11.16
N LEU A 36 1.10 -6.47 10.05
CA LEU A 36 0.73 -7.00 8.73
C LEU A 36 1.44 -8.34 8.49
N ASP A 37 0.70 -9.34 8.01
CA ASP A 37 1.26 -10.60 7.54
C ASP A 37 1.62 -10.54 6.04
N ALA A 38 2.20 -11.61 5.51
CA ALA A 38 2.63 -11.66 4.11
C ALA A 38 1.45 -11.49 3.12
N GLU A 39 0.27 -12.00 3.46
CA GLU A 39 -0.93 -11.88 2.64
C GLU A 39 -1.45 -10.43 2.62
N ALA A 40 -1.46 -9.76 3.78
CA ALA A 40 -1.79 -8.34 3.91
C ALA A 40 -0.79 -7.46 3.17
N ILE A 41 0.51 -7.75 3.26
CA ILE A 41 1.53 -7.02 2.51
C ILE A 41 1.35 -7.23 1.00
N ALA A 42 0.89 -8.39 0.51
CA ALA A 42 0.65 -8.61 -0.92
C ALA A 42 -0.57 -7.83 -1.48
N ARG A 43 -1.48 -7.38 -0.61
CA ARG A 43 -2.64 -6.56 -0.99
C ARG A 43 -2.25 -5.09 -1.29
N PRO A 44 -3.10 -4.33 -1.99
CA PRO A 44 -2.95 -2.88 -2.12
C PRO A 44 -2.79 -2.20 -0.76
N LEU A 45 -1.80 -1.30 -0.63
CA LEU A 45 -1.69 -0.44 0.55
C LEU A 45 -2.48 0.84 0.28
N VAL A 46 -3.51 1.10 1.10
CA VAL A 46 -4.35 2.30 1.01
C VAL A 46 -4.04 3.19 2.19
N ALA A 47 -3.53 4.40 1.91
CA ALA A 47 -3.30 5.40 2.95
C ALA A 47 -4.63 6.05 3.33
N VAL A 48 -4.97 6.02 4.61
CA VAL A 48 -6.07 6.79 5.19
C VAL A 48 -5.46 8.04 5.82
N VAL A 49 -5.73 9.19 5.21
CA VAL A 49 -5.21 10.48 5.69
C VAL A 49 -6.34 11.19 6.42
N HIS A 50 -6.11 11.55 7.69
CA HIS A 50 -7.05 12.35 8.48
C HIS A 50 -6.42 13.72 8.81
N THR A 51 -7.24 14.76 8.80
CA THR A 51 -6.83 16.14 9.13
C THR A 51 -7.06 16.51 10.59
N TRP A 52 -7.48 15.54 11.43
CA TRP A 52 -7.75 15.77 12.83
C TRP A 52 -6.55 16.41 13.56
N SER A 53 -6.82 17.51 14.28
CA SER A 53 -5.86 18.19 15.15
C SER A 53 -6.57 19.01 16.23
N ASN A 54 -5.89 19.28 17.35
CA ASN A 54 -6.39 20.14 18.42
C ASN A 54 -6.17 21.65 18.16
N ILE A 55 -5.62 22.02 17.00
CA ILE A 55 -5.26 23.43 16.69
C ILE A 55 -6.50 24.24 16.31
N SER A 56 -7.45 23.62 15.61
CA SER A 56 -8.65 24.27 15.12
C SER A 56 -9.86 23.33 15.24
N PRO A 57 -11.04 23.85 15.64
CA PRO A 57 -12.23 23.02 15.79
C PRO A 57 -12.76 22.46 14.47
N CYS A 58 -12.34 22.99 13.31
CA CYS A 58 -12.90 22.62 12.01
C CYS A 58 -12.65 21.17 11.57
N ASN A 59 -11.67 20.48 12.17
CA ASN A 59 -11.31 19.10 11.82
C ASN A 59 -11.43 18.13 13.01
N LEU A 60 -12.22 18.47 14.04
CA LEU A 60 -12.34 17.61 15.21
C LEU A 60 -13.19 16.34 14.97
N ASN A 61 -14.01 16.32 13.91
CA ASN A 61 -14.93 15.23 13.58
C ASN A 61 -14.79 14.81 12.13
#